data_AF-A0A353R910-F1
#
_entry.id   AF-A0A353R910-F1
#
_cell.length_a   1.000
_cell.length_b   1.000
_cell.length_c   1.000
_cell.angle_alpha   90.00
_cell.angle_beta   90.00
_cell.angle_gamma   90.00
#
_symmetry.space_group_name_H-M   'P 1'
#
loop_
_entity.id
_entity.type
_entity.pdbx_description
1 polymer ?
#
loop_
_entity_poly.entity_id
_entity_poly.type
_entity_poly.pdbx_seq_one_letter_code
_entity_poly.pdbx_strand_id
1 'polypeptide(L)' 'MNGISFLDSVAKTLYQTYGERITDCCLVFPGRRAGLFFQKELSRYLERDIWMPSHMGISQLAEKITGKKKT' A
#
# COMPACT_ATOMS: atom_id res chain seq x y z
N MET A 1 24.17 4.11 10.31
CA MET A 1 22.83 4.68 10.60
C MET A 1 21.80 3.82 9.89
N ASN A 2 21.09 2.94 10.59
CA ASN A 2 19.93 2.25 10.01
C ASN A 2 18.78 3.26 9.99
N GLY A 3 18.68 4.04 8.92
CA GLY A 3 17.59 4.99 8.72
C GLY A 3 16.28 4.24 8.49
N ILE A 4 15.19 4.79 9.04
CA ILE A 4 13.84 4.32 8.78
C ILE A 4 13.58 4.36 7.27
N SER A 5 13.06 3.26 6.69
CA SER A 5 12.76 3.21 5.26
C SER A 5 11.61 4.17 4.92
N PHE A 6 11.58 4.70 3.69
CA PHE A 6 10.44 5.52 3.26
C PHE A 6 9.10 4.77 3.42
N LEU A 7 9.08 3.48 3.05
CA LEU A 7 7.87 2.65 3.16
C LEU A 7 7.46 2.41 4.62
N ASP A 8 8.42 2.32 5.54
CA ASP A 8 8.13 2.22 6.98
C ASP A 8 7.44 3.50 7.50
N SER A 9 8.02 4.66 7.21
CA SER A 9 7.44 5.95 7.61
C SER A 9 6.02 6.14 7.06
N VAL A 10 5.80 5.76 5.80
CA VAL A 10 4.48 5.82 5.16
C VAL A 10 3.51 4.81 5.79
N ALA A 11 3.95 3.57 6.03
CA ALA A 11 3.11 2.54 6.65
C ALA A 11 2.64 2.96 8.05
N LYS A 12 3.55 3.49 8.87
CA LYS A 12 3.24 4.06 10.19
C LYS A 12 2.22 5.19 10.07
N THR A 13 2.48 6.16 9.20
CA THR A 13 1.63 7.34 9.03
C THR A 13 0.22 6.95 8.57
N LEU A 14 0.12 6.03 7.59
CA LEU A 14 -1.17 5.58 7.08
C LEU A 14 -1.95 4.79 8.14
N TYR A 15 -1.31 3.88 8.88
CA TYR A 15 -2.00 3.15 9.95
C TYR A 15 -2.44 4.08 11.09
N GLN A 16 -1.62 5.06 11.48
CA GLN A 16 -2.03 6.07 12.47
C GLN A 16 -3.19 6.94 11.99
N THR A 17 -3.28 7.22 10.69
CA THR A 17 -4.34 8.06 10.11
C THR A 17 -5.66 7.32 9.95
N TYR A 18 -5.61 6.07 9.46
CA TYR A 18 -6.81 5.32 9.07
C TYR A 18 -7.17 4.18 10.03
N GLY A 19 -6.22 3.73 10.86
CA GLY A 19 -6.36 2.53 11.68
C GLY A 19 -6.76 1.33 10.84
N GLU A 20 -7.78 0.60 11.27
CA GLU A 20 -8.35 -0.51 10.51
C GLU A 20 -9.06 -0.11 9.22
N ARG A 21 -9.56 1.12 9.11
CA ARG A 21 -10.21 1.57 7.86
C ARG A 21 -9.23 1.69 6.70
N ILE A 22 -7.93 1.46 6.95
CA ILE A 22 -6.96 1.24 5.88
C ILE A 22 -7.37 0.08 4.98
N THR A 23 -8.06 -0.94 5.50
CA THR A 23 -8.61 -2.06 4.71
C THR A 23 -9.55 -1.60 3.60
N ASP A 24 -10.29 -0.51 3.82
CA ASP A 24 -11.23 0.07 2.84
C ASP A 24 -10.51 0.90 1.76
N CYS A 25 -9.20 1.13 1.91
CA CYS A 25 -8.41 1.92 0.98
C CYS A 25 -7.89 1.07 -0.20
N CYS A 26 -7.71 1.74 -1.35
CA CYS A 26 -6.95 1.20 -2.47
C CYS A 26 -5.60 1.90 -2.56
N LEU A 27 -4.53 1.18 -2.24
CA LEU A 27 -3.17 1.71 -2.25
C LEU A 27 -2.57 1.62 -3.65
N VAL A 28 -2.20 2.76 -4.22
CA VAL A 28 -1.65 2.84 -5.57
C VAL A 28 -0.14 3.07 -5.50
N PHE A 29 0.63 2.18 -6.11
CA PHE A 29 2.09 2.22 -6.11
C PHE A 29 2.65 2.47 -7.51
N PRO A 30 3.88 3.02 -7.64
CA PRO A 30 4.55 3.14 -8.95
C PRO A 30 4.73 1.78 -9.65
N GLY A 31 4.88 0.69 -8.88
CA GLY A 31 4.97 -0.67 -9.41
C GLY A 31 4.68 -1.74 -8.37
N ARG A 32 4.43 -2.97 -8.84
CA ARG A 32 3.98 -4.10 -8.00
C ARG A 32 4.90 -4.42 -6.81
N ARG A 33 6.23 -4.26 -6.99
CA ARG A 33 7.21 -4.58 -5.93
C ARG A 33 7.07 -3.66 -4.71
N ALA A 34 6.74 -2.39 -4.91
CA ALA A 34 6.59 -1.45 -3.80
C ALA A 34 5.42 -1.83 -2.88
N GLY A 35 4.32 -2.35 -3.45
CA GLY A 35 3.20 -2.87 -2.67
C GLY A 35 3.60 -4.05 -1.78
N LEU A 36 4.38 -5.01 -2.30
CA LEU A 36 4.88 -6.15 -1.52
C LEU A 36 5.74 -5.70 -0.34
N PHE A 37 6.69 -4.79 -0.58
CA PHE A 37 7.52 -4.25 0.50
C PHE A 37 6.68 -3.46 1.50
N PHE A 38 5.75 -2.63 1.03
CA PHE A 38 4.87 -1.86 1.91
C PHE A 38 4.05 -2.76 2.84
N GLN A 39 3.49 -3.86 2.34
CA GLN A 39 2.74 -4.83 3.16
C GLN A 39 3.57 -5.39 4.31
N LYS A 40 4.86 -5.68 4.06
CA LYS A 40 5.80 -6.12 5.10
C LYS A 40 6.07 -5.04 6.14
N GLU A 41 6.13 -3.78 5.73
CA GLU A 41 6.33 -2.68 6.68
C GLU A 41 5.04 -2.41 7.49
N LEU A 42 3.86 -2.46 6.85
CA LEU A 42 2.55 -2.28 7.49
C LEU A 42 2.26 -3.35 8.53
N SER A 43 2.60 -4.61 8.27
CA SER A 43 2.33 -5.71 9.20
C SER A 43 3.00 -5.53 10.56
N ARG A 44 4.06 -4.73 10.66
CA ARG A 44 4.74 -4.41 11.93
C ARG A 44 3.97 -3.44 12.83
N TYR A 45 2.98 -2.74 12.27
CA TYR A 45 2.18 -1.74 12.98
C TYR A 45 0.78 -2.23 13.34
N LEU A 46 0.37 -3.40 12.85
CA LEU A 46 -0.96 -3.92 13.09
C LEU A 46 -1.11 -4.34 14.56
N GLU A 47 -2.02 -3.69 15.27
CA GLU A 47 -2.37 -4.05 16.65
C GLU A 47 -3.31 -5.26 16.73
N ARG A 48 -3.96 -5.59 15.60
CA ARG A 48 -4.89 -6.71 15.42
C ARG A 48 -4.88 -7.19 13.98
N ASP A 49 -5.31 -8.43 13.78
CA ASP A 49 -5.42 -9.02 12.45
C ASP A 49 -6.46 -8.25 11.62
N ILE A 50 -6.03 -7.71 10.48
CA ILE A 50 -6.90 -7.04 9.52
C ILE A 50 -6.74 -7.66 8.13
N TRP A 51 -7.71 -7.43 7.26
CA TRP A 51 -7.54 -7.71 5.85
C TRP A 51 -6.55 -6.72 5.24
N MET A 52 -5.58 -7.27 4.50
CA MET A 52 -4.58 -6.47 3.81
C MET A 52 -5.27 -5.54 2.80
N PRO A 53 -4.96 -4.24 2.79
CA PRO A 53 -5.59 -3.30 1.88
C PRO A 53 -5.37 -3.71 0.43
N SER A 54 -6.39 -3.47 -0.40
CA SER A 54 -6.24 -3.65 -1.84
C SER A 54 -5.11 -2.76 -2.34
N HIS A 55 -4.28 -3.29 -3.25
CA HIS A 55 -3.21 -2.50 -3.83
C HIS A 55 -3.07 -2.76 -5.32
N MET A 56 -2.63 -1.75 -6.05
CA MET A 56 -2.38 -1.86 -7.48
C MET A 56 -1.25 -0.96 -7.94
N GLY A 57 -0.67 -1.29 -9.10
CA GLY A 57 0.29 -0.42 -9.76
C GLY A 57 -0.40 0.74 -10.49
N ILE A 58 0.31 1.85 -10.69
CA ILE A 58 -0.19 3.01 -11.44
C ILE A 58 -0.64 2.64 -12.86
N SER A 59 0.07 1.71 -13.52
CA SER A 59 -0.34 1.20 -14.84
C SER A 59 -1.70 0.49 -14.76
N GLN A 60 -1.93 -0.34 -13.74
CA GLN A 60 -3.21 -1.03 -13.57
C GLN A 60 -4.34 -0.05 -13.26
N LEU A 61 -4.06 1.02 -12.50
CA LEU A 61 -5.03 2.09 -12.27
C LEU A 61 -5.38 2.77 -13.60
N ALA A 62 -4.38 3.13 -14.40
CA ALA A 62 -4.61 3.73 -15.72
C ALA A 62 -5.42 2.81 -16.64
N GLU A 63 -5.14 1.51 -16.66
CA GLU A 63 -5.93 0.53 -17.42
C GLU A 63 -7.37 0.46 -16.92
N LYS A 64 -7.59 0.49 -15.60
CA LYS A 64 -8.93 0.43 -14.98
C LYS A 64 -9.76 1.68 -15.26
N ILE A 65 -9.13 2.87 -15.26
CA ILE A 65 -9.81 4.15 -15.54
C ILE A 65 -10.10 4.30 -17.04
N THR A 66 -9.14 3.94 -17.89
CA THR A 66 -9.27 4.16 -19.35
C THR A 66 -9.96 3.02 -20.09
N GLY A 67 -10.07 1.84 -19.49
CA GLY A 67 -10.55 0.62 -20.13
C GLY A 67 -9.59 0.04 -21.18
N LYS A 68 -8.38 0.61 -21.33
CA LYS A 68 -7.38 0.18 -22.32
C LYS A 68 -6.26 -0.58 -21.61
N LYS A 69 -6.04 -1.84 -21.98
CA LYS A 69 -4.88 -2.61 -21.51
C LYS A 69 -3.61 -2.13 -22.20
N LYS A 70 -2.48 -2.14 -21.48
CA LYS A 70 -1.18 -1.91 -22.10
C LYS A 70 -0.87 -3.09 -23.02
N THR A 71 -0.92 -2.86 -24.33
CA THR A 71 -0.51 -3.81 -25.38
C THR A 71 1.00 -4.02 -25.39
#